data_AF-A0A938EFN1-F1
#
_entry.id   AF-A0A938EFN1-F1
#
_cell.length_a   1.000
_cell.length_b   1.000
_cell.length_c   1.000
_cell.angle_alpha   90.00
_cell.angle_beta   90.00
_cell.angle_gamma   90.00
#
_symmetry.space_group_name_H-M   'P 1'
#
loop_
_entity.id
_entity.type
_entity.pdbx_description
1 polymer ?
#
loop_
_entity_poly.entity_id
_entity_poly.type
_entity_poly.pdbx_seq_one_letter_code
_entity_poly.pdbx_strand_id
1 'polypeptide(L)' 'MHRTTIYLPEDLKDRLAQEARRRGVTEAQVIREALAGALARPRPRGGLLSCGDIVARRDELLEGFGES' A
#
# COMPACT_ATOMS: atom_id res chain seq x y z
N MET A 1 -2.78 17.42 10.74
CA MET A 1 -3.26 16.15 11.32
C MET A 1 -4.78 16.18 11.37
N HIS A 2 -5.45 15.07 11.10
CA HIS A 2 -6.91 14.94 11.23
C HIS A 2 -7.24 14.03 12.41
N ARG A 3 -8.15 14.46 13.28
CA ARG A 3 -8.64 13.63 14.38
C ARG A 3 -9.64 12.63 13.83
N THR A 4 -9.35 11.35 14.02
CA THR A 4 -10.23 10.25 13.62
C THR A 4 -10.61 9.46 14.86
N THR A 5 -11.90 9.20 15.05
CA THR A 5 -12.42 8.35 16.13
C THR A 5 -12.84 7.02 15.52
N ILE A 6 -12.32 5.92 16.04
CA ILE A 6 -12.65 4.56 15.60
C ILE A 6 -13.04 3.72 16.82
N TYR A 7 -13.95 2.78 16.64
CA TYR A 7 -14.25 1.78 17.66
C TYR A 7 -13.27 0.62 17.50
N LEU A 8 -12.72 0.16 18.62
CA LEU A 8 -11.85 -1.01 18.68
C LEU A 8 -12.53 -2.06 19.56
N PRO A 9 -12.53 -3.35 19.17
CA PRO A 9 -12.84 -4.43 20.08
C PRO A 9 -11.95 -4.36 21.34
N GLU A 10 -12.49 -4.73 22.50
CA GLU A 10 -11.78 -4.66 23.78
C GLU A 10 -10.46 -5.45 23.76
N ASP A 11 -10.46 -6.65 23.18
CA ASP A 11 -9.27 -7.49 23.05
C ASP A 11 -8.16 -6.80 22.23
N LEU A 12 -8.56 -6.07 21.19
CA LEU A 12 -7.63 -5.34 20.33
C LEU A 12 -7.05 -4.12 21.07
N LYS A 13 -7.86 -3.45 21.89
CA LYS A 13 -7.42 -2.35 22.74
C LYS A 13 -6.39 -2.80 23.78
N ASP A 14 -6.61 -3.95 24.41
CA ASP A 14 -5.68 -4.53 25.39
C ASP A 14 -4.34 -4.89 24.74
N ARG A 15 -4.39 -5.56 23.59
CA ARG A 15 -3.18 -5.91 22.82
C ARG A 15 -2.41 -4.67 22.37
N LEU A 16 -3.12 -3.61 21.96
CA LEU A 16 -2.51 -2.33 21.60
C LEU A 16 -1.79 -1.68 22.78
N ALA A 17 -2.41 -1.67 23.97
CA ALA A 17 -1.81 -1.12 25.18
C ALA A 17 -0.57 -1.90 25.62
N GLN A 18 -0.62 -3.24 25.56
CA GLN A 18 0.53 -4.09 25.85
C GLN A 18 1.69 -3.81 24.88
N GLU A 19 1.41 -3.68 23.58
CA GLU A 19 2.44 -3.42 22.58
C GLU A 19 3.05 -2.02 22.72
N ALA A 20 2.23 -1.01 23.01
CA ALA A 20 2.67 0.34 23.30
C ALA A 20 3.61 0.37 24.52
N ARG A 21 3.24 -0.31 25.61
CA ARG A 21 4.08 -0.46 26.81
C ARG A 21 5.38 -1.19 26.50
N ARG A 22 5.31 -2.30 25.75
CA ARG A 22 6.49 -3.11 25.37
C ARG A 22 7.51 -2.29 24.55
N ARG A 23 7.03 -1.42 23.67
CA ARG A 23 7.86 -0.54 22.83
C ARG A 23 8.27 0.77 23.52
N GLY A 24 7.64 1.14 24.64
CA GLY A 24 7.85 2.43 25.29
C GLY A 24 7.31 3.62 24.49
N VAL A 25 6.26 3.42 23.69
CA VAL A 25 5.65 4.47 22.84
C VAL A 25 4.17 4.64 23.14
N THR A 26 3.55 5.68 22.59
CA THR A 26 2.10 5.88 22.72
C THR A 26 1.31 4.90 21.85
N GLU A 27 0.11 4.50 22.28
CA GLU A 27 -0.80 3.68 21.45
C GLU A 27 -1.10 4.33 20.10
N ALA A 28 -1.27 5.65 20.08
CA ALA A 28 -1.49 6.41 18.86
C ALA A 28 -0.31 6.30 17.89
N GLN A 29 0.93 6.17 18.39
CA GLN A 29 2.09 5.92 17.54
C GLN A 29 2.04 4.51 16.94
N VAL A 30 1.72 3.49 17.72
CA VAL A 30 1.55 2.12 17.22
C VAL A 30 0.49 2.07 16.12
N ILE A 31 -0.66 2.71 16.32
CA ILE A 31 -1.73 2.81 15.30
C ILE A 31 -1.19 3.48 14.02
N ARG A 32 -0.51 4.62 14.14
CA ARG A 32 0.02 5.35 12.97
C ARG A 32 1.04 4.52 12.20
N GLU A 33 1.97 3.84 12.89
CA GLU A 33 2.97 2.99 12.26
C GLU A 33 2.33 1.79 11.56
N ALA A 34 1.36 1.14 12.20
CA ALA A 34 0.64 0.01 11.62
C ALA A 34 -0.13 0.43 10.36
N LEU A 35 -0.82 1.57 10.40
CA LEU A 35 -1.52 2.12 9.24
C LEU A 35 -0.55 2.53 8.13
N ALA A 36 0.57 3.17 8.46
CA ALA A 36 1.58 3.52 7.48
C ALA A 36 2.16 2.29 6.76
N GLY A 37 2.42 1.21 7.51
CA GLY A 37 2.88 -0.06 6.94
C GLY A 37 1.82 -0.74 6.08
N ALA A 38 0.58 -0.81 6.57
CA ALA A 38 -0.52 -1.46 5.84
C ALA A 38 -0.93 -0.70 4.57
N LEU A 39 -0.79 0.63 4.57
CA LEU A 39 -1.15 1.49 3.43
C LEU A 39 0.05 1.80 2.52
N ALA A 40 1.26 1.37 2.87
CA ALA A 40 2.43 1.53 2.03
C ALA A 40 2.25 0.71 0.74
N ARG A 41 1.95 1.39 -0.37
CA ARG A 41 2.05 0.79 -1.70
C ARG A 41 3.47 1.00 -2.23
N PRO A 42 4.17 -0.05 -2.69
CA PRO A 42 5.44 0.14 -3.38
C PRO A 42 5.21 1.05 -4.58
N ARG A 43 6.11 2.01 -4.79
CA ARG A 43 6.07 2.81 -6.02
C ARG A 43 6.24 1.86 -7.20
N PRO A 44 5.40 1.97 -8.25
CA PRO A 44 5.57 1.16 -9.44
C PRO A 44 6.96 1.43 -10.00
N ARG A 45 7.72 0.36 -10.22
CA ARG A 45 9.01 0.43 -10.90
C ARG A 45 8.76 0.21 -12.38
N GLY A 46 8.91 1.28 -13.17
CA GLY A 46 8.92 1.20 -14.62
C GLY A 46 10.25 0.66 -15.15
N GLY A 47 10.33 0.42 -16.46
CA GLY A 47 11.58 0.02 -17.11
C GLY A 47 12.00 -1.43 -16.88
N LEU A 48 11.05 -2.33 -16.54
CA LEU A 48 11.31 -3.77 -16.46
C LEU A 48 11.84 -4.34 -17.78
N LEU A 49 11.42 -3.75 -18.91
CA LEU A 49 11.85 -4.08 -20.25
C LEU A 49 12.11 -2.79 -21.03
N SER A 50 13.15 -2.81 -21.87
CA SER A 50 13.36 -1.79 -22.88
C SER A 50 12.60 -2.20 -24.14
N CYS A 51 11.42 -1.60 -24.34
CA CYS A 51 10.52 -1.94 -25.45
C CYS A 51 10.68 -0.97 -26.64
N GLY A 52 11.91 -0.57 -26.97
CA GLY A 52 12.26 0.20 -28.18
C GLY A 52 11.20 1.22 -28.61
N ASP A 53 10.74 1.09 -29.85
CA ASP A 53 9.67 1.88 -30.47
C ASP A 53 8.28 1.21 -30.38
N ILE A 54 8.12 0.12 -29.62
CA ILE A 54 6.87 -0.67 -29.52
C ILE A 54 5.71 0.22 -29.07
N VAL A 55 5.97 1.19 -28.18
CA VAL A 55 4.94 2.14 -27.73
C VAL A 55 4.48 3.04 -28.88
N ALA A 56 5.39 3.44 -29.77
CA ALA A 56 5.09 4.30 -30.91
C ALA A 56 4.36 3.53 -32.03
N ARG A 57 4.66 2.24 -32.19
CA ARG A 57 4.07 1.35 -33.22
C ARG A 57 2.89 0.51 -32.73
N ARG A 58 2.33 0.84 -31.56
CA ARG A 58 1.29 0.05 -30.89
C ARG A 58 0.15 -0.34 -31.84
N ASP A 59 -0.35 0.61 -32.62
CA ASP A 59 -1.55 0.39 -33.44
C ASP A 59 -1.30 -0.57 -34.60
N GLU A 60 -0.16 -0.45 -35.29
CA GLU A 60 0.31 -1.39 -36.31
C GLU A 60 0.51 -2.80 -35.72
N LEU A 61 1.14 -2.89 -34.54
CA LEU A 61 1.44 -4.16 -33.89
C LEU A 61 0.21 -4.90 -33.35
N LEU A 62 -0.94 -4.22 -33.24
CA LEU A 62 -2.19 -4.79 -32.76
C LEU A 62 -3.17 -5.14 -33.90
N GLU A 63 -2.83 -4.89 -35.16
CA GLU A 63 -3.67 -5.30 -36.29
C GLU A 63 -3.85 -6.84 -36.30
N GLY A 64 -5.09 -7.30 -36.49
CA GLY A 64 -5.45 -8.72 -36.46
C GLY A 64 -5.42 -9.37 -35.07
N PHE A 65 -5.14 -8.61 -34.00
CA PHE A 65 -5.16 -9.15 -32.64
C PHE A 65 -6.61 -9.49 -32.22
N GLY A 66 -6.91 -10.78 -32.11
CA GLY A 66 -8.21 -11.30 -31.69
C GLY A 66 -9.16 -11.69 -32.82
N GLU A 67 -8.71 -11.65 -34.07
CA GLU A 67 -9.47 -12.19 -35.22
C GLU A 67 -9.18 -13.70 -35.34
N SER A 68 -10.25 -14.51 -35.44
CA SER A 68 -10.21 -16.00 -35.56
C SER A 68 -10.60 -16.46 -36.96
#